data_AF-A0A966XI38-F1
#
_entry.id   AF-A0A966XI38-F1
#
_cell.length_a   1.000
_cell.length_b   1.000
_cell.length_c   1.000
_cell.angle_alpha   90.00
_cell.angle_beta   90.00
_cell.angle_gamma   90.00
#
_symmetry.space_group_name_H-M   'P 1'
#
loop_
_entity.id
_entity.type
_entity.pdbx_description
1 polymer ?
#
loop_
_entity_poly.entity_id
_entity_poly.type
_entity_poly.pdbx_seq_one_letter_code
_entity_poly.pdbx_strand_id
1 'polypeptide(L)'
;LANPKTTMDGGFERIEGIIAHEYFHNWTGNRITCRDWFQLSLKEGLTVFRDAQFTSDMRSAAVKRIEDVIALRHRQFPEDAGALAHPVRPESYVAIDNFYTATVYDKGAEVIGMLKRLVGDAAYEEALNLYFERHDGEAATIEDWLKVFEDVTGRDLSQFKGWYTQSGTPRVSVEEAFEDGTYTLTFSQSTSPTLDQTDKVAQVIPINVGLLNDNGDEILPTTLLEMTKDRQSFEFKGLASRPTASILRGFSAPVHLDQPLTDQKRAFLMIHDTDPFTRWEASNALQTKALIDMALTDAPANFALIDAMASIISDETIDPAFRALVLSLPNESELARQMTSEGLTVDPQKLYLARQAFSNALAERLYDL
;
A
#
# COMPACT_ATOMS: atom_id res chain seq x y z
N LEU A 1 -9.31 -29.83 -5.96
CA LEU A 1 -8.43 -28.71 -5.57
C LEU A 1 -8.97 -27.95 -4.36
N ALA A 2 -10.29 -27.75 -4.22
CA ALA A 2 -10.92 -27.35 -2.95
C ALA A 2 -12.25 -28.09 -2.71
N ASN A 3 -12.63 -28.23 -1.44
CA ASN A 3 -13.92 -28.81 -1.03
C ASN A 3 -14.45 -28.01 0.18
N PRO A 4 -15.74 -27.61 0.21
CA PRO A 4 -16.30 -26.83 1.33
C PRO A 4 -16.16 -27.49 2.71
N LYS A 5 -15.94 -28.82 2.76
CA LYS A 5 -15.69 -29.56 4.01
C LYS A 5 -14.26 -29.42 4.55
N THR A 6 -13.31 -28.98 3.73
CA THR A 6 -11.86 -28.97 4.06
C THR A 6 -11.17 -27.65 3.74
N THR A 7 -11.84 -26.73 3.07
CA THR A 7 -11.27 -25.47 2.60
C THR A 7 -12.09 -24.32 3.17
N MET A 8 -11.43 -23.43 3.92
CA MET A 8 -12.01 -22.19 4.42
C MET A 8 -12.11 -21.16 3.29
N ASP A 9 -12.89 -20.09 3.47
CA ASP A 9 -13.14 -19.08 2.45
C ASP A 9 -11.85 -18.47 1.87
N GLY A 10 -10.89 -18.08 2.72
CA GLY A 10 -9.58 -17.57 2.26
C GLY A 10 -8.74 -18.60 1.49
N GLY A 11 -9.06 -19.90 1.61
CA GLY A 11 -8.48 -20.95 0.76
C GLY A 11 -9.11 -21.00 -0.62
N PHE A 12 -10.43 -20.78 -0.73
CA PHE A 12 -11.11 -20.67 -2.02
C PHE A 12 -10.70 -19.43 -2.78
N GLU A 13 -10.64 -18.28 -2.10
CA GLU A 13 -10.18 -17.01 -2.69
C GLU A 13 -8.75 -17.14 -3.24
N ARG A 14 -7.84 -17.73 -2.47
CA ARG A 14 -6.46 -17.95 -2.92
C ARG A 14 -6.39 -18.82 -4.18
N ILE A 15 -7.22 -19.86 -4.26
CA ILE A 15 -7.29 -20.72 -5.45
C ILE A 15 -7.83 -19.94 -6.64
N GLU A 16 -8.87 -19.12 -6.44
CA GLU A 16 -9.43 -18.23 -7.48
C GLU A 16 -8.37 -17.25 -7.99
N GLY A 17 -7.64 -16.57 -7.11
CA GLY A 17 -6.54 -15.67 -7.47
C GLY A 17 -5.41 -16.38 -8.23
N ILE A 18 -4.97 -17.56 -7.78
CA ILE A 18 -3.93 -18.33 -8.48
C ILE A 18 -4.40 -18.77 -9.87
N ILE A 19 -5.63 -19.27 -10.01
CA ILE A 19 -6.16 -19.66 -11.33
C ILE A 19 -6.22 -18.45 -12.26
N ALA A 20 -6.67 -17.29 -11.76
CA ALA A 20 -6.69 -16.06 -12.53
C ALA A 20 -5.29 -15.62 -12.94
N HIS A 21 -4.32 -15.66 -12.03
CA HIS A 21 -2.91 -15.35 -12.30
C HIS A 21 -2.36 -16.18 -13.46
N GLU A 22 -2.46 -17.51 -13.38
CA GLU A 22 -1.96 -18.41 -14.43
C GLU A 22 -2.72 -18.23 -15.75
N TYR A 23 -4.02 -17.91 -15.69
CA TYR A 23 -4.80 -17.58 -16.87
C TYR A 23 -4.33 -16.27 -17.52
N PHE A 24 -4.03 -15.24 -16.74
CA PHE A 24 -3.58 -13.94 -17.24
C PHE A 24 -2.18 -14.00 -17.86
N HIS A 25 -1.30 -14.87 -17.36
CA HIS A 25 -0.02 -15.16 -17.99
C HIS A 25 -0.14 -15.62 -19.45
N ASN A 26 -1.28 -16.15 -19.89
CA ASN A 26 -1.51 -16.47 -21.30
C ASN A 26 -1.20 -15.27 -22.22
N TRP A 27 -1.48 -14.04 -21.79
CA TRP A 27 -1.10 -12.83 -22.52
C TRP A 27 0.16 -12.18 -21.94
N THR A 28 0.19 -11.89 -20.65
CA THR A 28 1.27 -11.18 -19.97
C THR A 28 2.31 -12.16 -19.40
N GLY A 29 2.97 -12.90 -20.28
CA GLY A 29 4.00 -13.88 -19.92
C GLY A 29 4.27 -14.91 -21.00
N ASN A 30 3.23 -15.35 -21.73
CA ASN A 30 3.32 -16.36 -22.79
C ASN A 30 3.32 -15.75 -24.19
N ARG A 31 2.25 -15.03 -24.57
CA ARG A 31 2.16 -14.37 -25.88
C ARG A 31 3.20 -13.27 -26.02
N ILE A 32 3.42 -12.52 -24.94
CA ILE A 32 4.55 -11.60 -24.79
C ILE A 32 5.36 -12.09 -23.61
N THR A 33 6.56 -12.59 -23.87
CA THR A 33 7.42 -13.17 -22.84
C THR A 33 8.58 -12.25 -22.48
N CYS A 34 9.40 -12.64 -21.50
CA CYS A 34 10.56 -11.85 -21.08
C CYS A 34 11.75 -12.12 -22.01
N ARG A 35 12.39 -11.06 -22.54
CA ARG A 35 13.62 -11.18 -23.35
C ARG A 35 14.74 -11.91 -22.61
N ASP A 36 14.88 -11.60 -21.33
CA ASP A 36 15.84 -12.19 -20.39
C ASP A 36 15.25 -12.18 -18.97
N TRP A 37 15.87 -12.92 -18.05
CA TRP A 37 15.35 -13.11 -16.70
C TRP A 37 15.41 -11.87 -15.81
N PHE A 38 16.19 -10.84 -16.18
CA PHE A 38 16.12 -9.56 -15.47
C PHE A 38 14.77 -8.89 -15.67
N GLN A 39 14.10 -9.15 -16.80
CA GLN A 39 12.76 -8.63 -17.09
C GLN A 39 11.65 -9.39 -16.34
N LEU A 40 11.95 -10.28 -15.38
CA LEU A 40 10.93 -11.12 -14.74
C LEU A 40 9.75 -10.30 -14.18
N SER A 41 10.01 -9.13 -13.59
CA SER A 41 8.96 -8.25 -13.06
C SER A 41 7.99 -7.72 -14.14
N LEU A 42 8.39 -7.68 -15.42
CA LEU A 42 7.47 -7.33 -16.51
C LEU A 42 6.32 -8.32 -16.61
N LYS A 43 6.60 -9.64 -16.56
CA LYS A 43 5.53 -10.64 -16.58
C LYS A 43 4.89 -10.78 -15.20
N GLU A 44 5.68 -10.82 -14.14
CA GLU A 44 5.19 -11.14 -12.80
C GLU A 44 4.48 -9.96 -12.15
N GLY A 45 5.12 -8.79 -12.09
CA GLY A 45 4.49 -7.60 -11.54
C GLY A 45 3.20 -7.23 -12.27
N LEU A 46 3.18 -7.32 -13.60
CA LEU A 46 1.96 -7.08 -14.39
C LEU A 46 0.88 -8.12 -14.14
N THR A 47 1.24 -9.40 -13.99
CA THR A 47 0.26 -10.47 -13.77
C THR A 47 -0.28 -10.48 -12.34
N VAL A 48 0.57 -10.22 -11.35
CA VAL A 48 0.16 -9.97 -9.96
C VAL A 48 -0.77 -8.76 -9.88
N PHE A 49 -0.45 -7.67 -10.58
CA PHE A 49 -1.35 -6.52 -10.66
C PHE A 49 -2.72 -6.93 -11.22
N ARG A 50 -2.75 -7.72 -12.30
CA ARG A 50 -4.00 -8.18 -12.93
C ARG A 50 -4.82 -9.13 -12.05
N ASP A 51 -4.19 -10.07 -11.34
CA ASP A 51 -4.90 -10.95 -10.40
C ASP A 51 -5.46 -10.18 -9.19
N ALA A 52 -4.76 -9.14 -8.76
CA ALA A 52 -5.22 -8.26 -7.70
C ALA A 52 -6.42 -7.43 -8.14
N GLN A 53 -6.41 -6.91 -9.38
CA GLN A 53 -7.58 -6.22 -9.95
C GLN A 53 -8.77 -7.18 -10.10
N PHE A 54 -8.55 -8.38 -10.63
CA PHE A 54 -9.59 -9.40 -10.75
C PHE A 54 -10.21 -9.75 -9.38
N THR A 55 -9.38 -10.02 -8.38
CA THR A 55 -9.88 -10.31 -7.02
C THR A 55 -10.65 -9.13 -6.46
N SER A 56 -10.18 -7.90 -6.69
CA SER A 56 -10.87 -6.68 -6.26
C SER A 56 -12.25 -6.53 -6.88
N ASP A 57 -12.39 -6.80 -8.18
CA ASP A 57 -13.64 -6.69 -8.93
C ASP A 57 -14.65 -7.80 -8.54
N MET A 58 -14.15 -8.99 -8.24
CA MET A 58 -14.98 -10.16 -7.90
C MET A 58 -15.38 -10.22 -6.43
N ARG A 59 -14.65 -9.53 -5.55
CA ARG A 59 -14.80 -9.59 -4.09
C ARG A 59 -14.95 -8.18 -3.51
N SER A 60 -14.12 -7.84 -2.52
CA SER A 60 -14.08 -6.51 -1.91
C SER A 60 -12.75 -5.84 -2.27
N ALA A 61 -12.84 -4.80 -3.11
CA ALA A 61 -11.67 -4.02 -3.52
C ALA A 61 -10.92 -3.41 -2.33
N ALA A 62 -11.65 -2.94 -1.31
CA ALA A 62 -11.06 -2.36 -0.11
C ALA A 62 -10.26 -3.41 0.68
N VAL A 63 -10.86 -4.57 0.94
CA VAL A 63 -10.20 -5.67 1.68
C VAL A 63 -8.99 -6.17 0.92
N LYS A 64 -9.14 -6.45 -0.38
CA LYS A 64 -8.04 -6.91 -1.23
C LYS A 64 -6.87 -5.91 -1.21
N ARG A 65 -7.17 -4.61 -1.33
CA ARG A 65 -6.13 -3.59 -1.28
C ARG A 65 -5.38 -3.58 0.06
N ILE A 66 -6.11 -3.67 1.17
CA ILE A 66 -5.52 -3.69 2.50
C ILE A 66 -4.65 -4.94 2.69
N GLU A 67 -5.13 -6.11 2.29
CA GLU A 67 -4.39 -7.37 2.40
C GLU A 67 -3.09 -7.37 1.58
N ASP A 68 -3.12 -6.81 0.37
CA ASP A 68 -1.92 -6.65 -0.46
C ASP A 68 -0.88 -5.75 0.21
N VAL A 69 -1.34 -4.64 0.82
CA VAL A 69 -0.45 -3.72 1.54
C VAL A 69 0.11 -4.35 2.81
N ILE A 70 -0.69 -5.10 3.57
CA ILE A 70 -0.22 -5.88 4.72
C ILE A 70 0.86 -6.86 4.26
N ALA A 71 0.62 -7.61 3.18
CA ALA A 71 1.56 -8.58 2.65
C ALA A 71 2.87 -7.92 2.19
N LEU A 72 2.78 -6.79 1.48
CA LEU A 72 3.93 -5.99 1.05
C LEU A 72 4.76 -5.50 2.25
N ARG A 73 4.12 -4.90 3.26
CA ARG A 73 4.81 -4.42 4.47
C ARG A 73 5.42 -5.55 5.30
N HIS A 74 4.82 -6.74 5.27
CA HIS A 74 5.31 -7.90 6.03
C HIS A 74 6.43 -8.67 5.35
N ARG A 75 6.47 -8.71 4.03
CA ARG A 75 7.43 -9.51 3.26
C ARG A 75 8.42 -8.63 2.49
N GLN A 76 7.91 -7.69 1.71
CA GLN A 76 8.69 -6.91 0.77
C GLN A 76 9.51 -5.81 1.44
N PHE A 77 8.92 -5.03 2.37
CA PHE A 77 9.66 -3.96 3.05
C PHE A 77 10.88 -4.48 3.85
N PRO A 78 10.78 -5.60 4.61
CA PRO A 78 11.95 -6.19 5.26
C PRO A 78 12.99 -6.73 4.26
N GLU A 79 12.57 -7.23 3.10
CA GLU A 79 13.47 -7.69 2.04
C GLU A 79 14.28 -6.51 1.46
N ASP A 80 13.60 -5.39 1.16
CA ASP A 80 14.20 -4.14 0.65
C ASP A 80 15.13 -3.45 1.67
N ALA A 81 14.93 -3.69 2.97
CA ALA A 81 15.79 -3.20 4.05
C ALA A 81 16.92 -4.19 4.41
N GLY A 82 16.86 -5.42 3.89
CA GLY A 82 17.73 -6.52 4.25
C GLY A 82 18.96 -6.65 3.35
N ALA A 83 19.78 -7.67 3.63
CA ALA A 83 20.97 -7.96 2.83
C ALA A 83 20.68 -8.48 1.41
N LEU A 84 19.42 -8.82 1.15
CA LEU A 84 18.92 -9.31 -0.13
C LEU A 84 18.20 -8.23 -0.93
N ALA A 85 18.30 -6.95 -0.53
CA ALA A 85 17.71 -5.84 -1.27
C ALA A 85 18.19 -5.83 -2.72
N HIS A 86 17.26 -5.65 -3.64
CA HIS A 86 17.52 -5.52 -5.07
C HIS A 86 16.37 -4.73 -5.71
N PRO A 87 16.58 -4.07 -6.86
CA PRO A 87 15.48 -3.41 -7.57
C PRO A 87 14.51 -4.44 -8.17
N VAL A 88 13.30 -4.01 -8.58
CA VAL A 88 12.33 -4.92 -9.22
C VAL A 88 12.82 -5.47 -10.57
N ARG A 89 13.77 -4.76 -11.22
CA ARG A 89 14.59 -5.30 -12.32
C ARG A 89 16.05 -5.44 -11.85
N PRO A 90 16.46 -6.59 -11.31
CA PRO A 90 17.81 -6.82 -10.81
C PRO A 90 18.88 -6.59 -11.89
N GLU A 91 20.10 -6.22 -11.47
CA GLU A 91 21.23 -6.03 -12.40
C GLU A 91 22.16 -7.24 -12.51
N SER A 92 22.08 -8.17 -11.55
CA SER A 92 22.86 -9.42 -11.57
C SER A 92 22.14 -10.54 -10.80
N TYR A 93 22.49 -11.79 -11.10
CA TYR A 93 22.09 -12.96 -10.31
C TYR A 93 23.10 -14.09 -10.38
N VAL A 94 23.01 -15.00 -9.41
CA VAL A 94 23.77 -16.25 -9.38
C VAL A 94 22.88 -17.43 -9.80
N ALA A 95 21.65 -17.50 -9.27
CA ALA A 95 20.63 -18.46 -9.64
C ALA A 95 19.32 -17.73 -9.92
N ILE A 96 18.58 -18.19 -10.91
CA ILE A 96 17.27 -17.61 -11.26
C ILE A 96 16.28 -17.69 -10.10
N ASP A 97 16.38 -18.75 -9.29
CA ASP A 97 15.49 -18.97 -8.15
C ASP A 97 15.57 -17.83 -7.12
N ASN A 98 16.64 -17.03 -7.14
CA ASN A 98 16.81 -15.84 -6.31
C ASN A 98 15.89 -14.68 -6.71
N PHE A 99 15.15 -14.77 -7.82
CA PHE A 99 14.24 -13.72 -8.31
C PHE A 99 12.76 -13.96 -8.02
N TYR A 100 12.41 -15.11 -7.44
CA TYR A 100 11.04 -15.36 -6.96
C TYR A 100 10.83 -14.68 -5.61
N THR A 101 10.85 -13.35 -5.61
CA THR A 101 10.86 -12.53 -4.39
C THR A 101 9.65 -11.61 -4.31
N ALA A 102 9.34 -11.15 -3.10
CA ALA A 102 8.26 -10.19 -2.88
C ALA A 102 8.54 -8.87 -3.63
N THR A 103 9.81 -8.53 -3.85
CA THR A 103 10.20 -7.35 -4.62
C THR A 103 9.87 -7.47 -6.11
N VAL A 104 10.18 -8.60 -6.76
CA VAL A 104 9.86 -8.78 -8.20
C VAL A 104 8.34 -8.84 -8.45
N TYR A 105 7.61 -9.48 -7.54
CA TYR A 105 6.17 -9.75 -7.67
C TYR A 105 5.32 -8.61 -7.09
N ASP A 106 5.35 -8.42 -5.77
CA ASP A 106 4.44 -7.51 -5.07
C ASP A 106 4.82 -6.04 -5.31
N LYS A 107 6.09 -5.65 -5.11
CA LYS A 107 6.54 -4.28 -5.45
C LYS A 107 6.48 -4.04 -6.96
N GLY A 108 6.74 -5.05 -7.78
CA GLY A 108 6.51 -4.99 -9.23
C GLY A 108 5.07 -4.61 -9.57
N ALA A 109 4.08 -5.23 -8.93
CA ALA A 109 2.66 -4.88 -9.10
C ALA A 109 2.34 -3.46 -8.64
N GLU A 110 2.94 -2.99 -7.54
CA GLU A 110 2.80 -1.59 -7.11
C GLU A 110 3.36 -0.61 -8.15
N VAL A 111 4.48 -0.92 -8.81
CA VAL A 111 5.03 -0.08 -9.89
C VAL A 111 4.07 -0.03 -11.08
N ILE A 112 3.47 -1.15 -11.47
CA ILE A 112 2.43 -1.17 -12.52
C ILE A 112 1.21 -0.32 -12.11
N GLY A 113 0.74 -0.47 -10.87
CA GLY A 113 -0.36 0.32 -10.33
C GLY A 113 -0.06 1.81 -10.27
N MET A 114 1.17 2.21 -9.91
CA MET A 114 1.61 3.60 -9.94
C MET A 114 1.60 4.17 -11.35
N LEU A 115 2.11 3.44 -12.35
CA LEU A 115 2.08 3.88 -13.74
C LEU A 115 0.65 4.12 -14.21
N LYS A 116 -0.25 3.15 -13.97
CA LYS A 116 -1.68 3.29 -14.27
C LYS A 116 -2.30 4.53 -13.62
N ARG A 117 -2.02 4.80 -12.35
CA ARG A 117 -2.52 6.00 -11.65
C ARG A 117 -2.02 7.28 -12.30
N LEU A 118 -0.75 7.32 -12.71
CA LEU A 118 -0.11 8.50 -13.33
C LEU A 118 -0.63 8.79 -14.74
N VAL A 119 -0.91 7.78 -15.55
CA VAL A 119 -1.43 7.97 -16.92
C VAL A 119 -2.95 8.03 -16.99
N GLY A 120 -3.66 7.46 -16.01
CA GLY A 120 -5.11 7.36 -15.99
C GLY A 120 -5.66 6.15 -16.78
N ASP A 121 -6.90 5.78 -16.49
CA ASP A 121 -7.49 4.53 -16.97
C ASP A 121 -7.58 4.42 -18.50
N ALA A 122 -8.02 5.50 -19.15
CA ALA A 122 -8.18 5.52 -20.61
C ALA A 122 -6.83 5.37 -21.34
N ALA A 123 -5.81 6.12 -20.92
CA ALA A 123 -4.48 6.02 -21.51
C ALA A 123 -3.82 4.67 -21.19
N TYR A 124 -4.08 4.11 -20.00
CA TYR A 124 -3.59 2.78 -19.66
C TYR A 124 -4.18 1.69 -20.57
N GLU A 125 -5.47 1.75 -20.86
CA GLU A 125 -6.13 0.83 -21.79
C GLU A 125 -5.59 0.97 -23.22
N GLU A 126 -5.42 2.20 -23.71
CA GLU A 126 -4.86 2.46 -25.04
C GLU A 126 -3.41 1.98 -25.15
N ALA A 127 -2.57 2.23 -24.13
CA ALA A 127 -1.20 1.75 -24.08
C ALA A 127 -1.11 0.21 -24.00
N LEU A 128 -2.03 -0.45 -23.28
CA LEU A 128 -2.13 -1.90 -23.27
C LEU A 128 -2.45 -2.47 -24.66
N ASN A 129 -3.41 -1.87 -25.37
CA ASN A 129 -3.73 -2.28 -26.74
C ASN A 129 -2.52 -2.15 -27.65
N LEU A 130 -1.78 -1.03 -27.54
CA LEU A 130 -0.56 -0.80 -28.30
C LEU A 130 0.56 -1.79 -27.92
N TYR A 131 0.68 -2.15 -26.64
CA TYR A 131 1.63 -3.17 -26.17
C TYR A 131 1.35 -4.53 -26.81
N PHE A 132 0.09 -4.95 -26.83
CA PHE A 132 -0.29 -6.21 -27.48
C PHE A 132 -0.14 -6.15 -29.00
N GLU A 133 -0.48 -5.04 -29.64
CA GLU A 133 -0.30 -4.89 -31.10
C GLU A 133 1.18 -5.00 -31.51
N ARG A 134 2.08 -4.38 -30.74
CA ARG A 134 3.50 -4.29 -31.09
C ARG A 134 4.30 -5.54 -30.75
N HIS A 135 4.01 -6.18 -29.61
CA HIS A 135 4.92 -7.18 -29.02
C HIS A 135 4.33 -8.58 -28.95
N ASP A 136 3.12 -8.82 -29.47
CA ASP A 136 2.55 -10.16 -29.56
C ASP A 136 3.44 -11.11 -30.39
N GLY A 137 3.87 -12.22 -29.76
CA GLY A 137 4.82 -13.18 -30.33
C GLY A 137 6.29 -12.83 -30.07
N GLU A 138 6.58 -11.75 -29.33
CA GLU A 138 7.94 -11.31 -29.02
C GLU A 138 8.33 -11.57 -27.56
N ALA A 139 9.64 -11.44 -27.31
CA ALA A 139 10.21 -11.41 -25.98
C ALA A 139 10.61 -9.96 -25.65
N ALA A 140 9.86 -9.30 -24.79
CA ALA A 140 9.90 -7.86 -24.52
C ALA A 140 10.71 -7.50 -23.27
N THR A 141 10.93 -6.20 -23.11
CA THR A 141 11.63 -5.58 -21.97
C THR A 141 10.77 -4.55 -21.25
N ILE A 142 11.21 -4.15 -20.05
CA ILE A 142 10.59 -3.03 -19.32
C ILE A 142 10.66 -1.73 -20.13
N GLU A 143 11.72 -1.52 -20.93
CA GLU A 143 11.81 -0.39 -21.84
C GLU A 143 10.70 -0.41 -22.90
N ASP A 144 10.42 -1.57 -23.50
CA ASP A 144 9.33 -1.72 -24.48
C ASP A 144 7.96 -1.44 -23.84
N TRP A 145 7.78 -1.93 -22.60
CA TRP A 145 6.60 -1.63 -21.79
C TRP A 145 6.44 -0.13 -21.55
N LEU A 146 7.46 0.57 -21.07
CA LEU A 146 7.36 2.02 -20.83
C LEU A 146 7.13 2.78 -22.14
N LYS A 147 7.75 2.34 -23.23
CA LYS A 147 7.70 3.02 -24.53
C LYS A 147 6.28 3.14 -25.09
N VAL A 148 5.42 2.14 -24.88
CA VAL A 148 4.03 2.23 -25.34
C VAL A 148 3.23 3.30 -24.61
N PHE A 149 3.51 3.53 -23.32
CA PHE A 149 2.87 4.61 -22.56
C PHE A 149 3.39 5.96 -23.00
N GLU A 150 4.70 6.10 -23.23
CA GLU A 150 5.28 7.33 -23.77
C GLU A 150 4.68 7.68 -25.14
N ASP A 151 4.48 6.69 -26.02
CA ASP A 151 3.94 6.91 -27.36
C ASP A 151 2.45 7.28 -27.35
N VAL A 152 1.67 6.71 -26.43
CA VAL A 152 0.23 7.03 -26.28
C VAL A 152 0.03 8.39 -25.62
N THR A 153 0.78 8.67 -24.54
CA THR A 153 0.53 9.84 -23.68
C THR A 153 1.39 11.05 -24.02
N GLY A 154 2.49 10.85 -24.76
CA GLY A 154 3.54 11.86 -24.94
C GLY A 154 4.31 12.20 -23.65
N ARG A 155 4.06 11.47 -22.55
CA ARG A 155 4.68 11.71 -21.24
C ARG A 155 6.10 11.15 -21.22
N ASP A 156 7.03 11.91 -20.66
CA ASP A 156 8.39 11.42 -20.38
C ASP A 156 8.36 10.52 -19.14
N LEU A 157 8.74 9.24 -19.31
CA LEU A 157 8.81 8.26 -18.23
C LEU A 157 10.26 7.97 -17.81
N SER A 158 11.22 8.77 -18.26
CA SER A 158 12.65 8.61 -17.94
C SER A 158 12.91 8.61 -16.43
N GLN A 159 12.26 9.49 -15.67
CA GLN A 159 12.39 9.49 -14.20
C GLN A 159 11.63 8.32 -13.56
N PHE A 160 10.44 7.99 -14.08
CA PHE A 160 9.62 6.89 -13.57
C PHE A 160 10.34 5.54 -13.68
N LYS A 161 11.17 5.36 -14.72
CA LYS A 161 12.06 4.20 -14.89
C LYS A 161 12.94 3.93 -13.67
N GLY A 162 13.23 4.93 -12.84
CA GLY A 162 13.94 4.78 -11.57
C GLY A 162 13.34 3.72 -10.65
N TRP A 163 12.03 3.50 -10.67
CA TRP A 163 11.35 2.47 -9.88
C TRP A 163 11.75 1.05 -10.28
N TYR A 164 12.20 0.86 -11.52
CA TYR A 164 12.70 -0.44 -12.00
C TYR A 164 14.14 -0.70 -11.60
N THR A 165 14.92 0.33 -11.29
CA THR A 165 16.38 0.22 -11.13
C THR A 165 16.90 0.64 -9.75
N GLN A 166 16.07 1.26 -8.91
CA GLN A 166 16.45 1.65 -7.55
C GLN A 166 15.83 0.70 -6.51
N SER A 167 16.68 0.10 -5.68
CA SER A 167 16.28 -0.75 -4.55
C SER A 167 15.95 0.05 -3.30
N GLY A 168 15.29 -0.59 -2.33
CA GLY A 168 14.91 0.01 -1.06
C GLY A 168 13.54 0.69 -1.10
N THR A 169 13.02 0.96 0.09
CA THR A 169 11.71 1.60 0.28
C THR A 169 11.89 3.09 0.56
N PRO A 170 11.35 4.00 -0.27
CA PRO A 170 11.39 5.42 0.01
C PRO A 170 10.62 5.77 1.30
N ARG A 171 11.12 6.78 2.01
CA ARG A 171 10.46 7.43 3.15
C ARG A 171 10.04 8.83 2.73
N VAL A 172 8.76 9.12 2.91
CA VAL A 172 8.12 10.39 2.56
C VAL A 172 7.62 11.04 3.85
N SER A 173 8.18 12.18 4.21
CA SER A 173 7.70 12.99 5.33
C SER A 173 6.84 14.15 4.84
N VAL A 174 5.87 14.56 5.68
CA VAL A 174 4.92 15.62 5.34
C VAL A 174 4.93 16.73 6.40
N GLU A 175 5.08 17.96 5.93
CA GLU A 175 4.85 19.17 6.71
C GLU A 175 3.58 19.87 6.21
N GLU A 176 2.80 20.43 7.13
CA GLU A 176 1.52 21.07 6.84
C GLU A 176 1.50 22.52 7.34
N ALA A 177 1.08 23.46 6.49
CA ALA A 177 0.84 24.85 6.85
C ALA A 177 -0.57 25.29 6.43
N PHE A 178 -1.18 26.21 7.18
CA PHE A 178 -2.46 26.83 6.81
C PHE A 178 -2.43 28.31 7.12
N GLU A 179 -2.38 29.15 6.09
CA GLU A 179 -2.27 30.60 6.19
C GLU A 179 -3.18 31.25 5.13
N ASP A 180 -3.94 32.26 5.53
CA ASP A 180 -4.82 33.06 4.64
C ASP A 180 -5.72 32.22 3.69
N GLY A 181 -6.30 31.14 4.22
CA GLY A 181 -7.19 30.25 3.44
C GLY A 181 -6.46 29.34 2.45
N THR A 182 -5.14 29.25 2.53
CA THR A 182 -4.30 28.34 1.73
C THR A 182 -3.71 27.27 2.64
N TYR A 183 -4.02 26.02 2.34
CA TYR A 183 -3.42 24.85 2.96
C TYR A 183 -2.29 24.32 2.09
N THR A 184 -1.11 24.16 2.67
CA THR A 184 0.09 23.73 1.95
C THR A 184 0.60 22.43 2.53
N LEU A 185 0.72 21.41 1.68
CA LEU A 185 1.41 20.16 2.00
C LEU A 185 2.81 20.21 1.39
N THR A 186 3.84 20.10 2.22
CA THR A 186 5.23 19.99 1.76
C THR A 186 5.75 18.59 2.03
N PHE A 187 6.00 17.86 0.96
CA PHE A 187 6.53 16.51 0.99
C PHE A 187 8.05 16.54 0.86
N SER A 188 8.75 15.70 1.63
CA SER A 188 10.17 15.41 1.43
C SER A 188 10.38 13.91 1.29
N GLN A 189 11.13 13.47 0.28
CA GLN A 189 11.42 12.07 0.02
C GLN A 189 12.89 11.75 0.21
N SER A 190 13.17 10.54 0.67
CA SER A 190 14.53 9.99 0.73
C SER A 190 14.48 8.47 0.68
N THR A 191 15.51 7.83 0.14
CA THR A 191 15.70 6.38 0.23
C THR A 191 17.05 6.12 0.87
N SER A 192 17.08 5.28 1.90
CA SER A 192 18.34 4.90 2.55
C SER A 192 19.22 4.10 1.58
N PRO A 193 20.56 4.22 1.66
CA PRO A 193 21.48 3.31 0.99
C PRO A 193 21.16 1.85 1.31
N THR A 194 21.24 0.99 0.31
CA THR A 194 21.13 -0.48 0.44
C THR A 194 22.50 -1.11 0.13
N LEU A 195 22.67 -2.40 0.43
CA LEU A 195 23.96 -3.07 0.18
C LEU A 195 24.33 -3.13 -1.30
N ASP A 196 23.33 -3.29 -2.17
CA ASP A 196 23.51 -3.34 -3.63
C ASP A 196 23.72 -1.95 -4.26
N GLN A 197 23.22 -0.89 -3.61
CA GLN A 197 23.21 0.45 -4.19
C GLN A 197 23.29 1.54 -3.12
N THR A 198 24.37 2.32 -3.15
CA THR A 198 24.60 3.42 -2.19
C THR A 198 23.99 4.74 -2.64
N ASP A 199 24.03 5.03 -3.94
CA ASP A 199 23.53 6.28 -4.49
C ASP A 199 22.04 6.15 -4.79
N LYS A 200 21.24 7.03 -4.19
CA LYS A 200 19.77 7.05 -4.34
C LYS A 200 19.33 8.40 -4.89
N VAL A 201 18.34 8.39 -5.77
CA VAL A 201 17.76 9.59 -6.38
C VAL A 201 16.26 9.69 -6.09
N ALA A 202 15.72 10.91 -6.20
CA ALA A 202 14.29 11.17 -6.11
C ALA A 202 13.51 10.37 -7.16
N GLN A 203 12.48 9.67 -6.69
CA GLN A 203 11.55 8.91 -7.51
C GLN A 203 10.33 9.76 -7.87
N VAL A 204 9.59 9.34 -8.90
CA VAL A 204 8.25 9.86 -9.19
C VAL A 204 7.26 9.17 -8.26
N ILE A 205 6.75 9.87 -7.26
CA ILE A 205 5.83 9.30 -6.25
C ILE A 205 4.41 9.85 -6.50
N PRO A 206 3.47 9.02 -6.96
CA PRO A 206 2.05 9.37 -6.99
C PRO A 206 1.45 9.35 -5.57
N ILE A 207 0.93 10.48 -5.12
CA ILE A 207 0.36 10.67 -3.78
C ILE A 207 -1.11 11.05 -3.93
N ASN A 208 -2.01 10.10 -3.70
CA ASN A 208 -3.44 10.39 -3.63
C ASN A 208 -3.76 11.12 -2.32
N VAL A 209 -4.35 12.31 -2.41
CA VAL A 209 -4.72 13.15 -1.27
C VAL A 209 -6.19 13.51 -1.33
N GLY A 210 -6.89 13.42 -0.20
CA GLY A 210 -8.18 14.07 0.02
C GLY A 210 -8.13 14.99 1.23
N LEU A 211 -9.05 15.95 1.29
CA LEU A 211 -9.17 16.88 2.41
C LEU A 211 -10.56 16.79 3.02
N LEU A 212 -10.61 16.73 4.35
CA LEU A 212 -11.84 16.73 5.13
C LEU A 212 -11.95 18.02 5.96
N ASN A 213 -13.16 18.56 6.09
CA ASN A 213 -13.45 19.64 7.04
C ASN A 213 -13.61 19.08 8.48
N ASP A 214 -13.83 19.96 9.46
CA ASP A 214 -13.96 19.54 10.88
C ASP A 214 -15.21 18.68 11.17
N ASN A 215 -16.20 18.65 10.27
CA ASN A 215 -17.42 17.83 10.40
C ASN A 215 -17.24 16.42 9.81
N GLY A 216 -16.12 16.15 9.13
CA GLY A 216 -15.91 14.90 8.41
C GLY A 216 -16.41 14.92 6.97
N ASP A 217 -16.87 16.06 6.44
CA ASP A 217 -17.23 16.13 5.02
C ASP A 217 -15.97 16.22 4.16
N GLU A 218 -15.95 15.46 3.08
CA GLU A 218 -14.92 15.58 2.05
C GLU A 218 -15.08 16.90 1.29
N ILE A 219 -14.11 17.81 1.46
CA ILE A 219 -14.07 19.11 0.78
C ILE A 219 -13.12 19.11 -0.43
N LEU A 220 -12.22 18.14 -0.49
CA LEU A 220 -11.44 17.82 -1.68
C LEU A 220 -11.52 16.31 -1.92
N PRO A 221 -12.20 15.86 -3.00
CA PRO A 221 -12.14 14.48 -3.44
C PRO A 221 -10.71 14.03 -3.72
N THR A 222 -10.47 12.72 -3.70
CA THR A 222 -9.15 12.15 -3.99
C THR A 222 -8.54 12.77 -5.24
N THR A 223 -7.45 13.50 -5.03
CA THR A 223 -6.68 14.19 -6.06
C THR A 223 -5.28 13.62 -6.07
N LEU A 224 -4.79 13.27 -7.25
CA LEU A 224 -3.44 12.76 -7.43
C LEU A 224 -2.44 13.91 -7.47
N LEU A 225 -1.51 13.92 -6.49
CA LEU A 225 -0.33 14.77 -6.51
C LEU A 225 0.85 13.96 -7.05
N GLU A 226 1.69 14.60 -7.86
CA GLU A 226 2.89 13.96 -8.41
C GLU A 226 4.16 14.63 -7.85
N MET A 227 4.83 13.92 -6.95
CA MET A 227 6.08 14.35 -6.37
C MET A 227 7.26 13.83 -7.21
N THR A 228 8.10 14.73 -7.71
CA THR A 228 9.26 14.37 -8.56
C THR A 228 10.60 14.88 -8.01
N LYS A 229 10.56 15.69 -6.96
CA LYS A 229 11.75 16.31 -6.34
C LYS A 229 11.99 15.72 -4.95
N ASP A 230 13.20 15.93 -4.43
CA ASP A 230 13.53 15.61 -3.03
C ASP A 230 12.59 16.30 -2.05
N ARG A 231 12.19 17.55 -2.35
CA ARG A 231 11.21 18.32 -1.58
C ARG A 231 10.30 19.10 -2.52
N GLN A 232 8.98 18.99 -2.31
CA GLN A 232 7.97 19.61 -3.17
C GLN A 232 6.72 19.99 -2.37
N SER A 233 6.18 21.18 -2.64
CA SER A 233 4.98 21.71 -1.98
C SER A 233 3.80 21.76 -2.94
N PHE A 234 2.61 21.52 -2.41
CA PHE A 234 1.33 21.61 -3.11
C PHE A 234 0.36 22.46 -2.29
N GLU A 235 -0.33 23.39 -2.95
CA GLU A 235 -1.21 24.38 -2.33
C GLU A 235 -2.68 24.11 -2.67
N PHE A 236 -3.54 24.18 -1.66
CA PHE A 236 -5.00 24.10 -1.78
C PHE A 236 -5.61 25.40 -1.26
N LYS A 237 -6.22 26.18 -2.16
CA LYS A 237 -6.66 27.56 -1.88
C LYS A 237 -8.17 27.63 -1.66
N GLY A 238 -8.61 28.69 -0.99
CA GLY A 238 -10.02 29.00 -0.80
C GLY A 238 -10.69 28.18 0.30
N LEU A 239 -9.91 27.66 1.25
CA LEU A 239 -10.45 26.87 2.36
C LEU A 239 -10.86 27.79 3.52
N ALA A 240 -12.03 27.53 4.11
CA ALA A 240 -12.58 28.34 5.20
C ALA A 240 -11.88 28.07 6.56
N SER A 241 -11.39 26.85 6.75
CA SER A 241 -10.64 26.43 7.94
C SER A 241 -9.54 25.44 7.55
N ARG A 242 -8.65 25.13 8.50
CA ARG A 242 -7.57 24.15 8.30
C ARG A 242 -8.20 22.76 8.14
N PRO A 243 -7.99 22.06 7.00
CA PRO A 243 -8.54 20.72 6.82
C PRO A 243 -7.73 19.66 7.56
N THR A 244 -8.30 18.45 7.64
CA THR A 244 -7.54 17.22 7.90
C THR A 244 -7.20 16.54 6.58
N ALA A 245 -5.90 16.34 6.31
CA ALA A 245 -5.44 15.68 5.10
C ALA A 245 -5.41 14.16 5.26
N SER A 246 -6.08 13.48 4.34
CA SER A 246 -5.98 12.05 4.07
C SER A 246 -4.93 11.84 2.98
N ILE A 247 -3.77 11.30 3.33
CA ILE A 247 -2.60 11.23 2.46
C ILE A 247 -2.26 9.78 2.15
N LEU A 248 -1.81 9.52 0.91
CA LEU A 248 -1.46 8.20 0.41
C LEU A 248 -2.67 7.25 0.37
N ARG A 249 -3.85 7.80 0.05
CA ARG A 249 -5.12 7.04 -0.07
C ARG A 249 -4.97 5.85 -1.00
N GLY A 250 -5.56 4.72 -0.61
CA GLY A 250 -5.41 3.44 -1.32
C GLY A 250 -3.95 2.99 -1.44
N PHE A 251 -3.05 3.45 -0.57
CA PHE A 251 -1.61 3.22 -0.63
C PHE A 251 -1.03 3.53 -2.01
N SER A 252 -1.18 4.78 -2.47
CA SER A 252 -0.94 5.13 -3.88
C SER A 252 0.50 4.90 -4.38
N ALA A 253 1.47 4.76 -3.47
CA ALA A 253 2.86 4.39 -3.75
C ALA A 253 3.46 3.53 -2.61
N PRO A 254 4.42 2.61 -2.90
CA PRO A 254 5.04 1.74 -1.91
C PRO A 254 6.13 2.45 -1.11
N VAL A 255 5.70 3.31 -0.19
CA VAL A 255 6.59 4.16 0.63
C VAL A 255 6.25 4.06 2.12
N HIS A 256 7.21 4.41 2.97
CA HIS A 256 6.94 4.78 4.36
C HIS A 256 6.42 6.22 4.39
N LEU A 257 5.25 6.44 4.97
CA LEU A 257 4.67 7.78 5.14
C LEU A 257 4.85 8.25 6.59
N ASP A 258 5.59 9.33 6.78
CA ASP A 258 5.77 10.01 8.06
C ASP A 258 4.90 11.28 8.09
N GLN A 259 3.63 11.10 8.43
CA GLN A 259 2.69 12.20 8.66
C GLN A 259 2.52 12.44 10.17
N PRO A 260 2.67 13.68 10.68
CA PRO A 260 2.58 14.00 12.10
C PRO A 260 1.11 14.08 12.58
N LEU A 261 0.37 12.97 12.46
CA LEU A 261 -1.01 12.86 12.94
C LEU A 261 -1.04 12.60 14.45
N THR A 262 -1.86 13.38 15.16
CA THR A 262 -2.25 13.09 16.54
C THR A 262 -3.26 11.94 16.60
N ASP A 263 -3.39 11.28 17.75
CA ASP A 263 -4.38 10.22 17.94
C ASP A 263 -5.81 10.70 17.68
N GLN A 264 -6.12 11.96 18.00
CA GLN A 264 -7.44 12.56 17.69
C GLN A 264 -7.66 12.65 16.18
N LYS A 265 -6.65 13.08 15.41
CA LYS A 265 -6.74 13.14 13.94
C LYS A 265 -6.80 11.74 13.32
N ARG A 266 -6.10 10.76 13.89
CA ARG A 266 -6.23 9.35 13.44
C ARG A 266 -7.64 8.83 13.70
N ALA A 267 -8.21 9.05 14.88
CA ALA A 267 -9.57 8.64 15.19
C ALA A 267 -10.58 9.33 14.27
N PHE A 268 -10.36 10.62 13.98
CA PHE A 268 -11.15 11.37 13.03
C PHE A 268 -11.10 10.74 11.61
N LEU A 269 -9.91 10.45 11.07
CA LEU A 269 -9.78 9.79 9.76
C LEU A 269 -10.38 8.38 9.75
N MET A 270 -10.16 7.60 10.81
CA MET A 270 -10.74 6.26 10.98
C MET A 270 -12.27 6.28 10.81
N ILE A 271 -12.94 7.27 11.41
CA ILE A 271 -14.41 7.37 11.42
C ILE A 271 -14.92 8.03 10.14
N HIS A 272 -14.31 9.13 9.69
CA HIS A 272 -14.90 10.03 8.69
C HIS A 272 -14.31 9.95 7.29
N ASP A 273 -13.11 9.38 7.11
CA ASP A 273 -12.49 9.35 5.79
C ASP A 273 -13.33 8.56 4.79
N THR A 274 -13.40 9.05 3.55
CA THR A 274 -14.08 8.40 2.44
C THR A 274 -13.25 7.25 1.85
N ASP A 275 -11.92 7.26 2.06
CA ASP A 275 -11.04 6.19 1.59
C ASP A 275 -10.96 5.04 2.62
N PRO A 276 -11.45 3.83 2.29
CA PRO A 276 -11.48 2.72 3.24
C PRO A 276 -10.07 2.27 3.67
N PHE A 277 -9.07 2.37 2.79
CA PHE A 277 -7.70 2.05 3.15
C PHE A 277 -7.18 3.00 4.24
N THR A 278 -7.36 4.32 4.10
CA THR A 278 -6.96 5.28 5.14
C THR A 278 -7.72 5.07 6.45
N ARG A 279 -9.02 4.74 6.39
CA ARG A 279 -9.80 4.42 7.61
C ARG A 279 -9.19 3.23 8.35
N TRP A 280 -8.86 2.16 7.62
CA TRP A 280 -8.20 0.99 8.19
C TRP A 280 -6.79 1.32 8.70
N GLU A 281 -5.98 2.06 7.95
CA GLU A 281 -4.62 2.44 8.34
C GLU A 281 -4.62 3.25 9.64
N ALA A 282 -5.56 4.19 9.78
CA ALA A 282 -5.72 4.97 11.00
C ALA A 282 -6.14 4.10 12.19
N SER A 283 -7.06 3.15 11.97
CA SER A 283 -7.43 2.14 12.97
C SER A 283 -6.25 1.26 13.38
N ASN A 284 -5.49 0.72 12.42
CA ASN A 284 -4.33 -0.13 12.64
C ASN A 284 -3.24 0.60 13.44
N ALA A 285 -2.99 1.87 13.13
CA ALA A 285 -2.03 2.71 13.85
C ALA A 285 -2.46 2.95 15.32
N LEU A 286 -3.75 3.23 15.56
CA LEU A 286 -4.28 3.41 16.92
C LEU A 286 -4.24 2.11 17.72
N GLN A 287 -4.61 0.98 17.09
CA GLN A 287 -4.53 -0.35 17.71
C GLN A 287 -3.09 -0.72 18.04
N THR A 288 -2.17 -0.52 17.10
CA THR A 288 -0.73 -0.77 17.30
C THR A 288 -0.20 0.02 18.49
N LYS A 289 -0.48 1.33 18.54
CA LYS A 289 -0.07 2.18 19.65
C LYS A 289 -0.65 1.70 20.98
N ALA A 290 -1.96 1.43 21.03
CA ALA A 290 -2.61 0.96 22.25
C ALA A 290 -2.02 -0.35 22.77
N LEU A 291 -1.77 -1.32 21.87
CA LEU A 291 -1.18 -2.61 22.23
C LEU A 291 0.26 -2.49 22.72
N ILE A 292 1.07 -1.62 22.10
CA ILE A 292 2.44 -1.34 22.56
C ILE A 292 2.44 -0.65 23.93
N ASP A 293 1.57 0.35 24.13
CA ASP A 293 1.43 1.04 25.43
C ASP A 293 1.00 0.05 26.53
N MET A 294 0.03 -0.82 26.25
CA MET A 294 -0.39 -1.90 27.17
C MET A 294 0.76 -2.85 27.49
N ALA A 295 1.56 -3.25 26.49
CA ALA A 295 2.67 -4.18 26.68
C ALA A 295 3.86 -3.55 27.44
N LEU A 296 4.09 -2.24 27.31
CA LEU A 296 5.24 -1.57 27.91
C LEU A 296 4.95 -1.01 29.30
N THR A 297 3.77 -0.43 29.50
CA THR A 297 3.44 0.33 30.71
C THR A 297 2.28 -0.28 31.51
N ASP A 298 1.81 -1.47 31.15
CA ASP A 298 0.62 -2.09 31.72
C ASP A 298 -0.61 -1.15 31.68
N ALA A 299 -0.69 -0.32 30.63
CA ALA A 299 -1.82 0.58 30.41
C ALA A 299 -3.14 -0.20 30.29
N PRO A 300 -4.28 0.39 30.68
CA PRO A 300 -5.58 -0.24 30.42
C PRO A 300 -5.89 -0.24 28.92
N ALA A 301 -6.81 -1.13 28.51
CA ALA A 301 -7.34 -1.11 27.15
C ALA A 301 -7.95 0.26 26.82
N ASN A 302 -7.70 0.75 25.60
CA ASN A 302 -8.19 2.04 25.16
C ASN A 302 -9.68 1.95 24.75
N PHE A 303 -10.58 2.22 25.71
CA PHE A 303 -12.02 2.16 25.44
C PHE A 303 -12.51 3.19 24.42
N ALA A 304 -11.86 4.35 24.29
CA ALA A 304 -12.22 5.31 23.25
C ALA A 304 -11.96 4.77 21.84
N LEU A 305 -10.86 4.04 21.66
CA LEU A 305 -10.58 3.31 20.42
C LEU A 305 -11.61 2.20 20.18
N ILE A 306 -11.94 1.43 21.21
CA ILE A 306 -12.94 0.36 21.10
C ILE A 306 -14.31 0.93 20.72
N ASP A 307 -14.74 2.04 21.32
CA ASP A 307 -16.01 2.70 21.00
C ASP A 307 -15.98 3.28 19.57
N ALA A 308 -14.83 3.77 19.09
CA ALA A 308 -14.66 4.16 17.69
C ALA A 308 -14.76 2.96 16.72
N MET A 309 -14.14 1.83 17.05
CA MET A 309 -14.29 0.58 16.29
C MET A 309 -15.75 0.13 16.27
N ALA A 310 -16.46 0.24 17.41
CA ALA A 310 -17.88 -0.08 17.55
C ALA A 310 -18.75 0.69 16.55
N SER A 311 -18.48 1.99 16.38
CA SER A 311 -19.20 2.84 15.43
C SER A 311 -19.07 2.37 13.98
N ILE A 312 -17.91 1.82 13.59
CA ILE A 312 -17.67 1.33 12.23
C ILE A 312 -18.37 0.00 12.02
N ILE A 313 -18.29 -0.93 12.98
CA ILE A 313 -18.88 -2.26 12.81
C ILE A 313 -20.41 -2.24 12.87
N SER A 314 -20.98 -1.26 13.58
CA SER A 314 -22.43 -1.06 13.71
C SER A 314 -23.04 -0.38 12.48
N ASP A 315 -22.21 0.20 11.60
CA ASP A 315 -22.67 0.83 10.38
C ASP A 315 -22.93 -0.22 9.29
N GLU A 316 -24.20 -0.57 9.10
CA GLU A 316 -24.63 -1.55 8.10
C GLU A 316 -24.42 -1.10 6.66
N THR A 317 -24.13 0.18 6.42
CA THR A 317 -23.81 0.68 5.06
C THR A 317 -22.39 0.33 4.63
N ILE A 318 -21.53 -0.07 5.57
CA ILE A 318 -20.15 -0.46 5.31
C ILE A 318 -20.08 -1.96 4.98
N ASP A 319 -19.25 -2.29 3.98
CA ASP A 319 -18.94 -3.67 3.59
C ASP A 319 -18.63 -4.54 4.83
N PRO A 320 -19.40 -5.63 5.07
CA PRO A 320 -19.15 -6.55 6.18
C PRO A 320 -17.71 -7.06 6.25
N ALA A 321 -17.07 -7.33 5.10
CA ALA A 321 -15.70 -7.82 5.08
C ALA A 321 -14.71 -6.76 5.57
N PHE A 322 -14.92 -5.50 5.18
CA PHE A 322 -14.14 -4.38 5.71
C PHE A 322 -14.35 -4.17 7.22
N ARG A 323 -15.60 -4.27 7.70
CA ARG A 323 -15.90 -4.19 9.14
C ARG A 323 -15.16 -5.25 9.95
N ALA A 324 -15.12 -6.50 9.46
CA ALA A 324 -14.36 -7.58 10.09
C ALA A 324 -12.85 -7.30 10.10
N LEU A 325 -12.33 -6.70 9.03
CA LEU A 325 -10.91 -6.34 8.92
C LEU A 325 -10.51 -5.24 9.91
N VAL A 326 -11.38 -4.26 10.17
CA VAL A 326 -11.15 -3.22 11.19
C VAL A 326 -11.02 -3.80 12.60
N LEU A 327 -11.73 -4.91 12.90
CA LEU A 327 -11.63 -5.64 14.17
C LEU A 327 -10.38 -6.52 14.30
N SER A 328 -9.65 -6.73 13.20
CA SER A 328 -8.49 -7.61 13.20
C SER A 328 -7.28 -6.92 13.83
N LEU A 329 -6.94 -7.34 15.04
CA LEU A 329 -5.79 -6.79 15.78
C LEU A 329 -4.47 -7.06 15.05
N PRO A 330 -3.54 -6.09 15.05
CA PRO A 330 -2.16 -6.29 14.59
C PRO A 330 -1.54 -7.52 15.25
N ASN A 331 -0.81 -8.33 14.47
CA ASN A 331 -0.17 -9.53 15.01
C ASN A 331 1.11 -9.20 15.78
N GLU A 332 1.56 -10.13 16.63
CA GLU A 332 2.70 -9.92 17.51
C GLU A 332 4.01 -9.64 16.74
N SER A 333 4.16 -10.18 15.53
CA SER A 333 5.35 -9.92 14.69
C SER A 333 5.37 -8.48 14.13
N GLU A 334 4.20 -7.94 13.76
CA GLU A 334 4.05 -6.55 13.32
C GLU A 334 4.36 -5.59 14.46
N LEU A 335 3.75 -5.80 15.63
CA LEU A 335 4.00 -4.99 16.81
C LEU A 335 5.48 -5.05 17.25
N ALA A 336 6.08 -6.25 17.27
CA ALA A 336 7.49 -6.41 17.61
C ALA A 336 8.43 -5.68 16.63
N ARG A 337 8.11 -5.68 15.33
CA ARG A 337 8.86 -4.92 14.32
C ARG A 337 8.75 -3.41 14.56
N GLN A 338 7.53 -2.92 14.82
CA GLN A 338 7.31 -1.51 15.14
C GLN A 338 8.13 -1.10 16.37
N MET A 339 8.02 -1.85 17.48
CA MET A 339 8.80 -1.62 18.70
C MET A 339 10.31 -1.60 18.43
N THR A 340 10.82 -2.58 17.67
CA THR A 340 12.25 -2.64 17.32
C THR A 340 12.69 -1.44 16.50
N SER A 341 11.86 -0.99 15.55
CA SER A 341 12.15 0.20 14.73
C SER A 341 12.20 1.49 15.54
N GLU A 342 11.48 1.56 16.65
CA GLU A 342 11.49 2.66 17.62
C GLU A 342 12.59 2.52 18.69
N GLY A 343 13.43 1.48 18.61
CA GLY A 343 14.49 1.21 19.59
C GLY A 343 13.99 0.66 20.93
N LEU A 344 12.76 0.12 20.96
CA LEU A 344 12.14 -0.45 22.15
C LEU A 344 12.48 -1.93 22.29
N THR A 345 12.66 -2.39 23.54
CA THR A 345 12.88 -3.81 23.83
C THR A 345 11.57 -4.58 23.72
N VAL A 346 11.56 -5.65 22.93
CA VAL A 346 10.39 -6.52 22.77
C VAL A 346 10.37 -7.59 23.87
N ASP A 347 9.29 -7.64 24.63
CA ASP A 347 8.93 -8.77 25.50
C ASP A 347 7.74 -9.52 24.85
N PRO A 348 7.97 -10.69 24.24
CA PRO A 348 6.93 -11.44 23.55
C PRO A 348 5.77 -11.86 24.47
N GLN A 349 6.04 -12.12 25.75
CA GLN A 349 5.02 -12.54 26.69
C GLN A 349 4.09 -11.37 27.04
N LYS A 350 4.66 -10.19 27.30
CA LYS A 350 3.85 -8.99 27.55
C LYS A 350 3.02 -8.59 26.35
N LEU A 351 3.58 -8.71 25.15
CA LEU A 351 2.87 -8.40 23.92
C LEU A 351 1.68 -9.34 23.68
N TYR A 352 1.89 -10.65 23.88
CA TYR A 352 0.81 -11.63 23.83
C TYR A 352 -0.29 -11.33 24.86
N LEU A 353 0.09 -11.04 26.11
CA LEU A 353 -0.88 -10.72 27.17
C LEU A 353 -1.64 -9.43 26.89
N ALA A 354 -0.98 -8.38 26.38
CA ALA A 354 -1.62 -7.14 25.97
C ALA A 354 -2.68 -7.38 24.87
N ARG A 355 -2.34 -8.19 23.86
CA ARG A 355 -3.26 -8.55 22.77
C ARG A 355 -4.46 -9.36 23.27
N GLN A 356 -4.25 -10.33 24.18
CA GLN A 356 -5.33 -11.08 24.82
C GLN A 356 -6.23 -10.16 25.67
N ALA A 357 -5.63 -9.27 26.47
CA ALA A 357 -6.37 -8.33 27.31
C ALA A 357 -7.21 -7.34 26.47
N PHE A 358 -6.66 -6.81 25.37
CA PHE A 358 -7.40 -5.94 24.46
C PHE A 358 -8.55 -6.70 23.77
N SER A 359 -8.31 -7.95 23.35
CA SER A 359 -9.36 -8.81 22.78
C SER A 359 -10.49 -9.10 23.76
N ASN A 360 -10.18 -9.33 25.05
CA ASN A 360 -11.20 -9.50 26.09
C ASN A 360 -11.97 -8.21 26.33
N ALA A 361 -11.28 -7.07 26.37
CA ALA A 361 -11.92 -5.76 26.50
C ALA A 361 -12.87 -5.45 25.33
N LEU A 362 -12.48 -5.79 24.10
CA LEU A 362 -13.36 -5.73 22.93
C LEU A 362 -14.62 -6.61 23.15
N ALA A 363 -14.43 -7.87 23.52
CA ALA A 363 -15.54 -8.80 23.71
C ALA A 363 -16.52 -8.37 24.83
N GLU A 364 -16.00 -7.84 25.93
CA GLU A 364 -16.82 -7.33 27.04
C GLU A 364 -17.56 -6.05 26.66
N ARG A 365 -16.88 -5.12 25.98
CA ARG A 365 -17.43 -3.80 25.64
C ARG A 365 -18.46 -3.87 24.52
N LEU A 366 -18.30 -4.82 23.60
CA LEU A 366 -19.13 -4.99 22.41
C LEU A 366 -20.08 -6.19 22.52
N TYR A 367 -20.32 -6.71 23.74
CA TYR A 367 -21.10 -7.94 23.95
C TYR A 367 -22.52 -7.91 23.38
N ASP A 368 -23.17 -6.74 23.42
CA ASP A 368 -24.56 -6.56 22.98
C ASP A 368 -24.70 -6.11 21.52
N LEU A 369 -23.57 -5.85 20.85
CA LEU A 369 -23.49 -5.54 19.41
C LEU A 369 -23.31 -6.84 18.62
#